data_AF-A0A0G4L550-F1
#
_entry.id   AF-A0A0G4L550-F1
#
_cell.length_a   1.000
_cell.length_b   1.000
_cell.length_c   1.000
_cell.angle_alpha   90.00
_cell.angle_beta   90.00
_cell.angle_gamma   90.00
#
_symmetry.space_group_name_H-M   'P 1'
#
loop_
_entity.id
_entity.type
_entity.pdbx_description
1 polymer ?
#
loop_
_entity_poly.entity_id
_entity_poly.type
_entity_poly.pdbx_seq_one_letter_code
_entity_poly.pdbx_strand_id
1 'polypeptide(L)'
;TQAQKQAIAREFNLSETVFLHDVDPANDPDPMTRRIDIFMTKGELPFAGHPTIGAAAYLRSRGVTTLINLKFNIDIDEEATKVIPGIAFSIPDLDATFRAYLNLTETGESVACVEADFSNGKTVDLVGVKWATALIAILGLIAAAVVSGMGHTNAAAHLAANTLSLFGYFQAQAIIGLTGVHLPPVVQAWTQNFMWSMGIIRVGWMQDVFTWYQRATGGEPSTLFNSMRTSSVQVTKRSVDFTEGAAGIMARAGTALAKRANIQLSSGSFIVYGIQRVAFGAKIESTNLFMTGLTFYCIFAVLTVLVVALFKGFTELCVRQRWMKSDSFLEFRNGWLTVLKGILFRVTLIGFPMMTILCLWELTQRDSPAEVVLAIFFFFGMLITLGWASFKVIRIARRSVAMHRNPAYILYSDPQALNKWGFLYVQFRAS
;
A
#
# COMPACT_ATOMS: atom_id res chain seq x y z
N THR A 1 -50.48 -3.54 -0.02
CA THR A 1 -50.29 -3.11 -1.44
C THR A 1 -49.42 -1.86 -1.49
N GLN A 2 -48.92 -1.45 -2.67
CA GLN A 2 -48.09 -0.23 -2.78
C GLN A 2 -48.86 1.04 -2.37
N ALA A 3 -50.13 1.16 -2.77
CA ALA A 3 -50.97 2.29 -2.36
C ALA A 3 -51.14 2.41 -0.84
N GLN A 4 -51.20 1.29 -0.11
CA GLN A 4 -51.27 1.29 1.36
C GLN A 4 -49.96 1.78 1.98
N LYS A 5 -48.81 1.31 1.50
CA LYS A 5 -47.49 1.77 1.97
C LYS A 5 -47.30 3.27 1.73
N GLN A 6 -47.75 3.77 0.58
CA GLN A 6 -47.75 5.20 0.28
C GLN A 6 -48.67 6.01 1.20
N ALA A 7 -49.85 5.50 1.54
CA ALA A 7 -50.77 6.15 2.46
C ALA A 7 -50.17 6.24 3.88
N ILE A 8 -49.57 5.14 4.35
CA ILE A 8 -48.88 5.10 5.64
C ILE A 8 -47.71 6.09 5.66
N ALA A 9 -46.87 6.12 4.62
CA ALA A 9 -45.76 7.08 4.55
C ALA A 9 -46.23 8.54 4.58
N ARG A 10 -47.39 8.85 3.99
CA ARG A 10 -48.02 10.18 4.10
C ARG A 10 -48.53 10.50 5.49
N GLU A 11 -49.14 9.51 6.14
CA GLU A 11 -49.72 9.67 7.48
C GLU A 11 -48.65 9.93 8.54
N PHE A 12 -47.55 9.19 8.50
CA PHE A 12 -46.41 9.42 9.40
C PHE A 12 -45.65 10.70 9.11
N ASN A 13 -45.75 11.24 7.88
CA ASN A 13 -45.14 12.49 7.44
C ASN A 13 -43.63 12.60 7.78
N LEU A 14 -42.91 11.48 7.69
CA LEU A 14 -41.45 11.42 7.84
C LEU A 14 -40.77 11.63 6.49
N SER A 15 -39.52 12.09 6.52
CA SER A 15 -38.69 12.27 5.31
C SER A 15 -38.61 10.99 4.47
N GLU A 16 -38.35 9.86 5.13
CA GLU A 16 -38.37 8.53 4.52
C GLU A 16 -38.96 7.50 5.50
N THR A 17 -39.81 6.61 4.98
CA THR A 17 -40.42 5.49 5.71
C THR A 17 -39.97 4.18 5.06
N VAL A 18 -39.41 3.25 5.85
CA VAL A 18 -38.94 1.95 5.36
C VAL A 18 -39.94 0.86 5.76
N PHE A 19 -40.40 0.11 4.77
CA PHE A 19 -41.24 -1.07 4.98
C PHE A 19 -40.39 -2.33 4.83
N LEU A 20 -40.34 -3.15 5.89
CA LEU A 20 -39.66 -4.43 5.89
C LEU A 20 -40.66 -5.52 5.46
N HIS A 21 -40.27 -6.34 4.48
CA HIS A 21 -41.08 -7.49 4.06
C HIS A 21 -40.66 -8.76 4.80
N ASP A 22 -41.66 -9.57 5.16
CA ASP A 22 -41.40 -10.91 5.65
C ASP A 22 -40.95 -11.85 4.53
N VAL A 23 -40.19 -12.87 4.90
CA VAL A 23 -39.71 -13.92 3.98
C VAL A 23 -40.91 -14.74 3.56
N ASP A 24 -41.15 -14.79 2.25
CA ASP A 24 -42.11 -15.72 1.66
C ASP A 24 -41.38 -17.01 1.27
N PRO A 25 -41.59 -18.15 1.96
CA PRO A 25 -40.90 -19.41 1.67
C PRO A 25 -41.09 -19.91 0.23
N ALA A 26 -42.14 -19.45 -0.47
CA ALA A 26 -42.40 -19.82 -1.85
C ALA A 26 -41.62 -18.99 -2.88
N ASN A 27 -41.19 -17.78 -2.53
CA ASN A 27 -40.58 -16.81 -3.44
C ASN A 27 -39.18 -16.34 -3.03
N ASP A 28 -38.77 -16.56 -1.77
CA ASP A 28 -37.49 -16.14 -1.21
C ASP A 28 -36.66 -17.39 -0.82
N PRO A 29 -35.66 -17.78 -1.63
CA PRO A 29 -34.89 -19.02 -1.42
C PRO A 29 -33.93 -18.99 -0.24
N ASP A 30 -33.69 -17.82 0.37
CA ASP A 30 -32.78 -17.65 1.51
C ASP A 30 -33.49 -16.96 2.69
N PRO A 31 -33.65 -17.64 3.85
CA PRO A 31 -34.29 -17.06 5.04
C PRO A 31 -33.49 -15.92 5.68
N MET A 32 -32.21 -15.75 5.30
CA MET A 32 -31.31 -14.70 5.80
C MET A 32 -31.39 -13.41 4.97
N THR A 33 -32.24 -13.39 3.94
CA THR A 33 -32.43 -12.26 3.04
C THR A 33 -33.75 -11.54 3.33
N ARG A 34 -33.76 -10.20 3.36
CA ARG A 34 -34.97 -9.39 3.56
C ARG A 34 -35.16 -8.35 2.47
N ARG A 35 -36.38 -8.24 1.96
CA ARG A 35 -36.76 -7.19 1.02
C ARG A 35 -37.25 -5.95 1.77
N ILE A 36 -36.93 -4.78 1.27
CA ILE A 36 -37.42 -3.50 1.79
C ILE A 36 -37.92 -2.60 0.67
N ASP A 37 -38.88 -1.76 1.00
CA ASP A 37 -39.26 -0.63 0.18
C ASP A 37 -39.12 0.67 0.97
N ILE A 38 -38.69 1.73 0.30
CA ILE A 38 -38.52 3.05 0.91
C ILE A 38 -39.54 4.00 0.29
N PHE A 39 -40.27 4.73 1.12
CA PHE A 39 -41.27 5.70 0.69
C PHE A 39 -40.99 7.07 1.26
N MET A 40 -41.06 8.09 0.42
CA MET A 40 -41.33 9.46 0.85
C MET A 40 -42.85 9.70 0.92
N THR A 41 -43.26 10.82 1.51
CA THR A 41 -44.68 11.23 1.53
C THR A 41 -45.28 11.39 0.13
N LYS A 42 -44.45 11.64 -0.90
CA LYS A 42 -44.92 11.84 -2.27
C LYS A 42 -44.86 10.59 -3.15
N GLY A 43 -43.96 9.66 -2.88
CA GLY A 43 -43.68 8.53 -3.78
C GLY A 43 -42.73 7.50 -3.17
N GLU A 44 -42.64 6.33 -3.82
CA GLU A 44 -41.62 5.31 -3.55
C GLU A 44 -40.25 5.77 -4.05
N LEU A 45 -39.19 5.51 -3.27
CA LEU A 45 -37.81 5.70 -3.68
C LEU A 45 -37.16 4.36 -4.00
N PRO A 46 -36.44 4.25 -5.14
CA PRO A 46 -35.75 3.01 -5.49
C PRO A 46 -34.59 2.68 -4.56
N PHE A 47 -33.97 3.71 -3.97
CA PHE A 47 -32.88 3.55 -3.02
C PHE A 47 -32.67 4.84 -2.22
N ALA A 48 -32.41 4.71 -0.92
CA ALA A 48 -31.90 5.79 -0.09
C ALA A 48 -30.87 5.23 0.90
N GLY A 49 -29.71 5.89 1.00
CA GLY A 49 -28.58 5.41 1.80
C GLY A 49 -28.91 5.27 3.29
N HIS A 50 -29.21 6.40 3.95
CA HIS A 50 -29.45 6.42 5.40
C HIS A 50 -30.55 5.46 5.86
N PRO A 51 -31.72 5.36 5.18
CA PRO A 51 -32.75 4.40 5.58
C PRO A 51 -32.37 2.94 5.31
N THR A 52 -31.60 2.65 4.24
CA THR A 52 -31.10 1.29 3.96
C THR A 52 -30.11 0.84 5.04
N ILE A 53 -29.19 1.71 5.45
CA ILE A 53 -28.23 1.43 6.53
C ILE A 53 -28.96 1.23 7.86
N GLY A 54 -29.95 2.08 8.17
CA GLY A 54 -30.78 1.94 9.38
C GLY A 54 -31.51 0.60 9.43
N ALA A 55 -32.12 0.19 8.31
CA ALA A 55 -32.77 -1.11 8.19
C ALA A 55 -31.77 -2.28 8.37
N ALA A 56 -30.56 -2.16 7.82
CA ALA A 56 -29.51 -3.18 7.96
C ALA A 56 -29.02 -3.33 9.41
N ALA A 57 -28.81 -2.21 10.10
CA ALA A 57 -28.43 -2.23 11.51
C ALA A 57 -29.53 -2.91 12.36
N TYR A 58 -30.79 -2.62 12.09
CA TYR A 58 -31.93 -3.22 12.78
C TYR A 58 -32.05 -4.73 12.53
N LEU A 59 -31.94 -5.15 11.27
CA LEU A 59 -32.16 -6.55 10.85
C LEU A 59 -31.00 -7.48 11.18
N ARG A 60 -29.77 -6.97 11.32
CA ARG A 60 -28.59 -7.80 11.60
C ARG A 60 -28.65 -8.53 12.95
N SER A 61 -29.18 -7.88 13.98
CA SER A 61 -29.40 -8.51 15.30
C SER A 61 -30.42 -9.65 15.25
N ARG A 62 -31.18 -9.77 14.15
CA ARG A 62 -32.23 -10.77 13.91
C ARG A 62 -31.79 -11.86 12.94
N GLY A 63 -30.47 -11.96 12.70
CA GLY A 63 -29.89 -13.00 11.84
C GLY A 63 -29.97 -12.72 10.35
N VAL A 64 -30.44 -11.55 9.91
CA VAL A 64 -30.51 -11.20 8.49
C VAL A 64 -29.14 -10.70 8.03
N THR A 65 -28.59 -11.32 6.99
CA THR A 65 -27.29 -10.96 6.42
C THR A 65 -27.40 -10.12 5.16
N THR A 66 -28.54 -10.20 4.46
CA THR A 66 -28.72 -9.60 3.14
C THR A 66 -29.99 -8.76 3.10
N LEU A 67 -29.88 -7.54 2.57
CA LEU A 67 -30.98 -6.60 2.40
C LEU A 67 -31.15 -6.28 0.91
N ILE A 68 -32.35 -6.49 0.39
CA ILE A 68 -32.71 -6.22 -0.99
C ILE A 68 -33.66 -5.02 -1.00
N ASN A 69 -33.16 -3.88 -1.46
CA ASN A 69 -33.97 -2.70 -1.69
C ASN A 69 -34.17 -2.56 -3.20
N LEU A 70 -35.31 -3.07 -3.70
CA LEU A 70 -35.65 -3.20 -5.12
C LEU A 70 -34.66 -4.00 -5.99
N LYS A 71 -35.20 -4.55 -7.09
CA LYS A 71 -34.46 -5.33 -8.09
C LYS A 71 -33.51 -4.40 -8.86
N PHE A 72 -32.31 -4.15 -8.34
CA PHE A 72 -31.18 -3.66 -9.16
C PHE A 72 -30.51 -4.76 -9.98
N ASN A 73 -31.06 -5.98 -9.98
CA ASN A 73 -30.92 -6.85 -11.14
C ASN A 73 -31.84 -6.30 -12.23
N ILE A 74 -31.38 -5.25 -12.89
CA ILE A 74 -31.86 -4.93 -14.24
C ILE A 74 -31.30 -6.06 -15.09
N ASP A 75 -32.18 -6.99 -15.50
CA ASP A 75 -31.82 -7.92 -16.56
C ASP A 75 -31.43 -7.06 -17.76
N ILE A 76 -30.14 -7.08 -18.07
CA ILE A 76 -29.58 -6.35 -19.19
C ILE A 76 -30.17 -7.00 -20.43
N ASP A 77 -31.01 -6.25 -21.15
CA ASP A 77 -31.62 -6.74 -22.39
C ASP A 77 -30.55 -7.30 -23.33
N GLU A 78 -30.88 -8.35 -24.08
CA GLU A 78 -29.90 -9.02 -24.96
C GLU A 78 -29.24 -8.03 -25.96
N GLU A 79 -29.94 -6.95 -26.33
CA GLU A 79 -29.37 -5.88 -27.14
C GLU A 79 -28.30 -5.07 -26.41
N ALA A 80 -28.48 -4.75 -25.13
CA ALA A 80 -27.49 -4.04 -24.33
C ALA A 80 -26.25 -4.92 -24.05
N THR A 81 -26.43 -6.24 -23.98
CA THR A 81 -25.31 -7.21 -23.85
C THR A 81 -24.46 -7.28 -25.12
N LYS A 82 -25.05 -7.07 -26.31
CA LYS A 82 -24.31 -7.03 -27.59
C LYS A 82 -23.41 -5.80 -27.74
N VAL A 83 -23.72 -4.70 -27.04
CA VAL A 83 -22.90 -3.48 -27.05
C VAL A 83 -21.65 -3.62 -26.18
N ILE A 84 -21.68 -4.51 -25.18
CA ILE A 84 -20.51 -4.77 -24.33
C ILE A 84 -19.56 -5.70 -25.10
N PRO A 85 -18.38 -5.23 -25.54
CA PRO A 85 -17.45 -6.09 -26.25
C PRO A 85 -17.02 -7.24 -25.34
N GLY A 86 -16.99 -8.47 -25.85
CA GLY A 86 -16.69 -9.67 -25.06
C GLY A 86 -15.37 -9.61 -24.28
N ILE A 87 -14.46 -8.73 -24.69
CA ILE A 87 -13.19 -8.45 -24.01
C ILE A 87 -13.36 -7.79 -22.63
N ALA A 88 -14.48 -7.10 -22.37
CA ALA A 88 -14.81 -6.49 -21.07
C ALA A 88 -14.98 -7.55 -19.95
N PHE A 89 -15.32 -8.80 -20.32
CA PHE A 89 -15.45 -9.92 -19.38
C PHE A 89 -14.12 -10.65 -19.14
N SER A 90 -13.10 -10.41 -19.97
CA SER A 90 -11.79 -11.07 -19.86
C SER A 90 -10.71 -10.18 -19.23
N ILE A 91 -10.75 -8.86 -19.45
CA ILE A 91 -9.76 -7.91 -18.91
C ILE A 91 -9.98 -7.72 -17.40
N PRO A 92 -9.01 -8.07 -16.54
CA PRO A 92 -9.08 -7.79 -15.10
C PRO A 92 -8.98 -6.29 -14.79
N ASP A 93 -9.61 -5.85 -13.70
CA ASP A 93 -9.62 -4.45 -13.23
C ASP A 93 -9.94 -3.44 -14.35
N LEU A 94 -11.01 -3.70 -15.09
CA LEU A 94 -11.44 -2.88 -16.22
C LEU A 94 -11.79 -1.44 -15.75
N ASP A 95 -11.24 -0.45 -16.45
CA ASP A 95 -11.52 0.96 -16.22
C ASP A 95 -12.82 1.37 -16.94
N ALA A 96 -13.96 0.91 -16.42
CA ALA A 96 -15.27 1.24 -16.97
C ALA A 96 -16.17 1.80 -15.87
N THR A 97 -16.76 2.96 -16.12
CA THR A 97 -17.67 3.64 -15.21
C THR A 97 -19.05 3.74 -15.86
N PHE A 98 -20.07 3.33 -15.13
CA PHE A 98 -21.47 3.51 -15.50
C PHE A 98 -21.99 4.78 -14.81
N ARG A 99 -22.57 5.69 -15.59
CA ARG A 99 -23.16 6.93 -15.08
C ARG A 99 -24.63 6.98 -15.46
N ALA A 100 -25.51 6.91 -14.46
CA ALA A 100 -26.94 7.08 -14.62
C ALA A 100 -27.36 8.48 -14.19
N TYR A 101 -28.02 9.21 -15.10
CA TYR A 101 -28.62 10.51 -14.82
C TYR A 101 -30.08 10.34 -14.41
N LEU A 102 -30.44 10.94 -13.28
CA LEU A 102 -31.80 11.04 -12.78
C LEU A 102 -32.37 12.39 -13.22
N ASN A 103 -33.18 12.36 -14.27
CA ASN A 103 -33.81 13.55 -14.84
C ASN A 103 -35.24 13.69 -14.32
N LEU A 104 -35.66 14.93 -14.03
CA LEU A 104 -37.06 15.24 -13.74
C LEU A 104 -37.91 15.02 -14.97
N THR A 105 -39.03 14.31 -14.82
CA THR A 105 -39.96 14.00 -15.91
C THR A 105 -40.61 15.24 -16.53
N GLU A 106 -40.78 16.30 -15.74
CA GLU A 106 -41.48 17.53 -16.14
C GLU A 106 -40.56 18.53 -16.86
N THR A 107 -39.31 18.65 -16.43
CA THR A 107 -38.37 19.67 -16.96
C THR A 107 -37.24 19.07 -17.79
N GLY A 108 -37.02 17.75 -17.72
CA GLY A 108 -35.87 17.08 -18.33
C GLY A 108 -34.53 17.40 -17.66
N GLU A 109 -34.54 18.17 -16.57
CA GLU A 109 -33.33 18.61 -15.87
C GLU A 109 -32.76 17.48 -14.99
N SER A 110 -31.45 17.26 -15.07
CA SER A 110 -30.76 16.25 -14.27
C SER A 110 -30.59 16.71 -12.82
N VAL A 111 -31.24 16.03 -11.88
CA VAL A 111 -31.20 16.36 -10.45
C VAL A 111 -30.12 15.57 -9.72
N ALA A 112 -29.79 14.38 -10.21
CA ALA A 112 -28.73 13.56 -9.63
C ALA A 112 -28.02 12.72 -10.69
N CYS A 113 -26.76 12.40 -10.41
CA CYS A 113 -25.97 11.45 -11.19
C CYS A 113 -25.48 10.36 -10.24
N VAL A 114 -25.73 9.10 -10.60
CA VAL A 114 -25.18 7.93 -9.91
C VAL A 114 -24.05 7.39 -10.77
N GLU A 115 -22.84 7.43 -10.25
CA GLU A 115 -21.65 6.83 -10.87
C GLU A 115 -21.32 5.53 -10.13
N ALA A 116 -21.14 4.45 -10.90
CA ALA A 116 -20.76 3.13 -10.39
C ALA A 116 -19.64 2.55 -11.24
N ASP A 117 -18.63 1.97 -10.59
CA ASP A 117 -17.53 1.30 -11.28
C ASP A 117 -17.98 -0.11 -11.73
N PHE A 118 -17.67 -0.46 -12.96
CA PHE A 118 -17.89 -1.79 -13.49
C PHE A 118 -16.77 -2.72 -13.03
N SER A 119 -17.13 -3.86 -12.43
CA SER A 119 -16.17 -4.90 -12.07
C SER A 119 -16.65 -6.26 -12.54
N ASN A 120 -15.78 -7.00 -13.22
CA ASN A 120 -15.99 -8.40 -13.58
C ASN A 120 -15.42 -9.38 -12.53
N GLY A 121 -15.01 -8.87 -11.35
CA GLY A 121 -14.46 -9.65 -10.25
C GLY A 121 -13.04 -10.20 -10.47
N LYS A 122 -12.42 -9.96 -11.63
CA LYS A 122 -11.02 -10.36 -11.90
C LYS A 122 -10.08 -9.22 -11.57
N THR A 123 -8.96 -9.55 -10.91
CA THR A 123 -7.93 -8.57 -10.55
C THR A 123 -6.52 -9.08 -10.88
N VAL A 124 -5.61 -8.15 -11.19
CA VAL A 124 -4.18 -8.42 -11.31
C VAL A 124 -3.46 -8.31 -9.97
N ASP A 125 -4.13 -7.90 -8.89
CA ASP A 125 -3.56 -7.95 -7.53
C ASP A 125 -3.60 -9.40 -6.98
N LEU A 126 -2.52 -10.15 -7.23
CA LEU A 126 -2.46 -11.57 -6.94
C LEU A 126 -1.45 -11.85 -5.83
N VAL A 127 -1.91 -12.52 -4.77
CA VAL A 127 -1.05 -12.94 -3.65
C VAL A 127 0.12 -13.80 -4.13
N GLY A 128 -0.08 -14.62 -5.16
CA GLY A 128 0.99 -15.43 -5.76
C GLY A 128 2.13 -14.60 -6.36
N VAL A 129 1.81 -13.49 -7.04
CA VAL A 129 2.82 -12.61 -7.66
C VAL A 129 3.64 -11.90 -6.58
N LYS A 130 2.99 -11.43 -5.50
CA LYS A 130 3.66 -10.82 -4.33
C LYS A 130 4.77 -11.71 -3.78
N TRP A 131 4.43 -12.97 -3.48
CA TRP A 131 5.39 -13.89 -2.85
C TRP A 131 6.40 -14.48 -3.83
N ALA A 132 6.03 -14.72 -5.09
CA ALA A 132 6.96 -15.20 -6.11
C ALA A 132 8.06 -14.17 -6.38
N THR A 133 7.71 -12.89 -6.54
CA THR A 133 8.68 -11.81 -6.76
C THR A 133 9.57 -11.59 -5.53
N ALA A 134 9.01 -11.67 -4.32
CA ALA A 134 9.77 -11.63 -3.07
C ALA A 134 10.78 -12.78 -2.96
N LEU A 135 10.37 -14.01 -3.28
CA LEU A 135 11.23 -15.18 -3.23
C LEU A 135 12.41 -15.06 -4.21
N ILE A 136 12.16 -14.60 -5.44
CA ILE A 136 13.21 -14.40 -6.45
C ILE A 136 14.26 -13.39 -5.95
N ALA A 137 13.83 -12.28 -5.34
CA ALA A 137 14.75 -11.30 -4.78
C ALA A 137 15.59 -11.88 -3.63
N ILE A 138 14.98 -12.63 -2.71
CA ILE A 138 15.67 -13.28 -1.59
C ILE A 138 16.68 -14.32 -2.09
N LEU A 139 16.29 -15.16 -3.06
CA LEU A 139 17.17 -16.16 -3.65
C LEU A 139 18.39 -15.51 -4.33
N GLY A 140 18.22 -14.38 -5.01
CA GLY A 140 19.32 -13.62 -5.59
C GLY A 140 20.33 -13.15 -4.54
N LEU A 141 19.86 -12.64 -3.40
CA LEU A 141 20.72 -12.18 -2.31
C LEU A 141 21.45 -13.35 -1.63
N ILE A 142 20.77 -14.48 -1.42
CA ILE A 142 21.37 -15.69 -0.85
C ILE A 142 22.44 -16.24 -1.80
N ALA A 143 22.15 -16.33 -3.10
CA ALA A 143 23.12 -16.80 -4.09
C ALA A 143 24.38 -15.90 -4.10
N ALA A 144 24.22 -14.58 -4.07
CA ALA A 144 25.35 -13.66 -3.98
C ALA A 144 26.17 -13.86 -2.69
N ALA A 145 25.52 -14.10 -1.55
CA ALA A 145 26.20 -14.36 -0.29
C ALA A 145 26.99 -15.68 -0.31
N VAL A 146 26.41 -16.76 -0.86
CA VAL A 146 27.07 -18.07 -0.99
C VAL A 146 28.29 -17.98 -1.90
N VAL A 147 28.15 -17.35 -3.08
CA VAL A 147 29.26 -17.16 -4.03
C VAL A 147 30.38 -16.31 -3.42
N SER A 148 30.03 -15.29 -2.63
CA SER A 148 31.01 -14.49 -1.88
C SER A 148 31.75 -15.32 -0.84
N GLY A 149 31.05 -16.22 -0.13
CA GLY A 149 31.66 -17.10 0.86
C GLY A 149 32.62 -18.12 0.24
N MET A 150 32.35 -18.57 -0.99
CA MET A 150 33.22 -19.48 -1.74
C MET A 150 34.51 -18.81 -2.28
N GLY A 151 34.74 -17.52 -2.02
CA GLY A 151 35.95 -16.80 -2.44
C GLY A 151 35.84 -16.09 -3.80
N HIS A 152 34.70 -16.20 -4.50
CA HIS A 152 34.48 -15.54 -5.80
C HIS A 152 33.92 -14.12 -5.61
N THR A 153 34.71 -13.23 -5.00
CA THR A 153 34.28 -11.87 -4.59
C THR A 153 33.80 -11.01 -5.76
N ASN A 154 34.46 -11.06 -6.92
CA ASN A 154 34.04 -10.31 -8.11
C ASN A 154 32.69 -10.80 -8.67
N ALA A 155 32.52 -12.12 -8.83
CA ALA A 155 31.26 -12.69 -9.31
C ALA A 155 30.11 -12.42 -8.33
N ALA A 156 30.36 -12.53 -7.03
CA ALA A 156 29.40 -12.21 -5.99
C ALA A 156 28.98 -10.73 -6.01
N ALA A 157 29.93 -9.83 -6.23
CA ALA A 157 29.65 -8.39 -6.30
C ALA A 157 28.76 -8.05 -7.51
N HIS A 158 29.01 -8.65 -8.68
CA HIS A 158 28.15 -8.48 -9.85
C HIS A 158 26.75 -9.08 -9.65
N LEU A 159 26.65 -10.29 -9.08
CA LEU A 159 25.36 -10.91 -8.79
C LEU A 159 24.55 -10.06 -7.80
N ALA A 160 25.20 -9.55 -6.74
CA ALA A 160 24.56 -8.64 -5.78
C ALA A 160 24.07 -7.35 -6.44
N ALA A 161 24.83 -6.77 -7.37
CA ALA A 161 24.43 -5.57 -8.11
C ALA A 161 23.19 -5.84 -8.99
N ASN A 162 23.13 -6.98 -9.66
CA ASN A 162 21.97 -7.37 -10.48
C ASN A 162 20.72 -7.62 -9.62
N THR A 163 20.86 -8.30 -8.47
CA THR A 163 19.75 -8.48 -7.53
C THR A 163 19.27 -7.15 -6.96
N LEU A 164 20.18 -6.22 -6.66
CA LEU A 164 19.83 -4.87 -6.21
C LEU A 164 19.06 -4.11 -7.29
N SER A 165 19.45 -4.21 -8.56
CA SER A 165 18.73 -3.62 -9.69
C SER A 165 17.31 -4.19 -9.83
N LEU A 166 17.15 -5.52 -9.71
CA LEU A 166 15.84 -6.16 -9.73
C LEU A 166 14.94 -5.67 -8.57
N PHE A 167 15.51 -5.55 -7.37
CA PHE A 167 14.78 -5.01 -6.22
C PHE A 167 14.37 -3.55 -6.44
N GLY A 168 15.28 -2.73 -6.99
CA GLY A 168 15.02 -1.34 -7.37
C GLY A 168 13.91 -1.22 -8.43
N TYR A 169 13.82 -2.16 -9.37
CA TYR A 169 12.71 -2.24 -10.32
C TYR A 169 11.37 -2.47 -9.60
N PHE A 170 11.29 -3.43 -8.66
CA PHE A 170 10.07 -3.66 -7.87
C PHE A 170 9.69 -2.43 -7.04
N GLN A 171 10.67 -1.77 -6.40
CA GLN A 171 10.42 -0.52 -5.67
C GLN A 171 9.92 0.59 -6.60
N ALA A 172 10.47 0.72 -7.81
CA ALA A 172 10.00 1.70 -8.79
C ALA A 172 8.52 1.47 -9.18
N GLN A 173 8.11 0.21 -9.37
CA GLN A 173 6.70 -0.13 -9.61
C GLN A 173 5.82 0.29 -8.42
N ALA A 174 6.25 0.00 -7.19
CA ALA A 174 5.53 0.40 -5.99
C ALA A 174 5.45 1.93 -5.83
N ILE A 175 6.53 2.66 -6.14
CA ILE A 175 6.59 4.12 -6.07
C ILE A 175 5.60 4.77 -7.05
N ILE A 176 5.43 4.22 -8.25
CA ILE A 176 4.40 4.68 -9.20
C ILE A 176 3.01 4.60 -8.54
N GLY A 177 2.70 3.50 -7.86
CA GLY A 177 1.44 3.33 -7.13
C GLY A 177 1.24 4.31 -5.97
N LEU A 178 2.33 4.77 -5.34
CA LEU A 178 2.29 5.76 -4.26
C LEU A 178 2.05 7.20 -4.75
N THR A 179 2.18 7.46 -6.06
CA THR A 179 1.92 8.78 -6.62
C THR A 179 0.45 9.17 -6.48
N GLY A 180 0.20 10.46 -6.26
CA GLY A 180 -1.15 11.02 -6.20
C GLY A 180 -1.78 11.29 -7.57
N VAL A 181 -1.24 10.71 -8.65
CA VAL A 181 -1.77 10.86 -10.01
C VAL A 181 -2.85 9.81 -10.25
N HIS A 182 -3.84 10.14 -11.06
CA HIS A 182 -4.85 9.16 -11.47
C HIS A 182 -4.20 8.04 -12.28
N LEU A 183 -4.32 6.82 -11.77
CA LEU A 183 -3.86 5.59 -12.41
C LEU A 183 -5.09 4.76 -12.79
N PRO A 184 -5.13 4.11 -13.97
CA PRO A 184 -6.17 3.14 -14.29
C PRO A 184 -6.22 2.03 -13.23
N PRO A 185 -7.40 1.45 -12.91
CA PRO A 185 -7.54 0.41 -11.89
C PRO A 185 -6.59 -0.79 -12.07
N VAL A 186 -6.35 -1.23 -13.31
CA VAL A 186 -5.36 -2.29 -13.60
C VAL A 186 -3.94 -1.92 -13.18
N VAL A 187 -3.51 -0.66 -13.35
CA VAL A 187 -2.18 -0.20 -12.91
C VAL A 187 -2.13 -0.08 -11.39
N GLN A 188 -3.23 0.37 -10.77
CA GLN A 188 -3.35 0.42 -9.32
C GLN A 188 -3.21 -0.98 -8.70
N ALA A 189 -3.94 -1.96 -9.22
CA ALA A 189 -3.86 -3.35 -8.78
C ALA A 189 -2.49 -3.96 -9.06
N TRP A 190 -1.89 -3.69 -10.23
CA TRP A 190 -0.56 -4.18 -10.58
C TRP A 190 0.51 -3.69 -9.61
N THR A 191 0.54 -2.38 -9.33
CA THR A 191 1.52 -1.77 -8.42
C THR A 191 1.37 -2.29 -6.98
N GLN A 192 0.15 -2.69 -6.58
CA GLN A 192 -0.10 -3.31 -5.28
C GLN A 192 0.68 -4.61 -5.06
N ASN A 193 1.01 -5.35 -6.13
CA ASN A 193 1.82 -6.57 -6.05
C ASN A 193 3.25 -6.33 -5.57
N PHE A 194 3.78 -5.11 -5.70
CA PHE A 194 5.18 -4.79 -5.37
C PHE A 194 5.32 -4.02 -4.07
N MET A 195 4.23 -3.73 -3.36
CA MET A 195 4.24 -2.95 -2.11
C MET A 195 5.02 -3.62 -0.98
N TRP A 196 5.21 -4.94 -1.04
CA TRP A 196 6.09 -5.67 -0.12
C TRP A 196 7.55 -5.18 -0.18
N SER A 197 8.02 -4.73 -1.36
CA SER A 197 9.38 -4.18 -1.54
C SER A 197 9.58 -2.82 -0.87
N MET A 198 8.47 -2.16 -0.53
CA MET A 198 8.39 -0.94 0.26
C MET A 198 7.97 -1.23 1.71
N GLY A 199 8.05 -2.48 2.17
CA GLY A 199 7.71 -2.87 3.54
C GLY A 199 6.24 -2.64 3.94
N ILE A 200 5.35 -2.40 2.98
CA ILE A 200 3.92 -2.21 3.21
C ILE A 200 3.27 -3.60 3.21
N ILE A 201 3.34 -4.27 4.35
CA ILE A 201 2.79 -5.63 4.55
C ILE A 201 1.87 -5.58 5.77
N ARG A 202 0.62 -6.01 5.60
CA ARG A 202 -0.35 -6.02 6.68
C ARG A 202 -0.15 -7.22 7.59
N VAL A 203 0.12 -6.95 8.86
CA VAL A 203 0.13 -7.95 9.94
C VAL A 203 -0.76 -7.46 11.07
N GLY A 204 -1.85 -8.19 11.36
CA GLY A 204 -2.93 -7.71 12.24
C GLY A 204 -2.46 -7.22 13.60
N TRP A 205 -1.72 -8.05 14.34
CA TRP A 205 -1.21 -7.70 15.67
C TRP A 205 -0.24 -6.51 15.65
N MET A 206 0.52 -6.31 14.56
CA MET A 206 1.41 -5.16 14.43
C MET A 206 0.60 -3.86 14.33
N GLN A 207 -0.53 -3.89 13.63
CA GLN A 207 -1.41 -2.72 13.51
C GLN A 207 -1.97 -2.30 14.88
N ASP A 208 -2.33 -3.26 15.72
CA ASP A 208 -2.80 -2.99 17.09
C ASP A 208 -1.70 -2.32 17.94
N VAL A 209 -0.44 -2.78 17.81
CA VAL A 209 0.72 -2.20 18.49
C VAL A 209 1.02 -0.79 17.98
N PHE A 210 0.92 -0.54 16.67
CA PHE A 210 1.15 0.79 16.10
C PHE A 210 0.09 1.79 16.56
N THR A 211 -1.18 1.40 16.53
CA THR A 211 -2.29 2.21 17.05
C THR A 211 -2.15 2.49 18.55
N TRP A 212 -1.67 1.51 19.33
CA TRP A 212 -1.33 1.73 20.74
C TRP A 212 -0.18 2.74 20.89
N TYR A 213 0.91 2.58 20.13
CA TYR A 213 2.08 3.46 20.20
C TYR A 213 1.71 4.90 19.82
N GLN A 214 0.93 5.07 18.77
CA GLN A 214 0.44 6.38 18.33
C GLN A 214 -0.40 7.06 19.43
N ARG A 215 -1.34 6.34 20.06
CA ARG A 215 -2.15 6.86 21.17
C ARG A 215 -1.29 7.23 22.38
N ALA A 216 -0.34 6.37 22.75
CA ALA A 216 0.56 6.59 23.88
C ALA A 216 1.46 7.82 23.69
N THR A 217 1.72 8.19 22.44
CA THR A 217 2.61 9.30 22.08
C THR A 217 1.87 10.59 21.74
N GLY A 218 0.54 10.62 21.95
CA GLY A 218 -0.31 11.80 21.78
C GLY A 218 -0.85 11.99 20.35
N GLY A 219 -0.78 10.96 19.51
CA GLY A 219 -1.41 10.96 18.18
C GLY A 219 -2.83 10.40 18.20
N GLU A 220 -3.61 10.76 17.18
CA GLU A 220 -4.98 10.30 16.98
C GLU A 220 -5.05 9.31 15.80
N PRO A 221 -5.30 8.01 16.04
CA PRO A 221 -5.37 7.02 14.97
C PRO A 221 -6.56 7.23 14.04
N SER A 222 -6.36 6.93 12.76
CA SER A 222 -7.46 6.91 11.79
C SER A 222 -8.39 5.72 12.07
N THR A 223 -9.70 5.96 11.91
CA THR A 223 -10.75 4.94 12.09
C THR A 223 -11.46 4.65 10.76
N LEU A 224 -10.74 4.74 9.64
CA LEU A 224 -11.34 4.67 8.31
C LEU A 224 -12.08 3.34 8.13
N PHE A 225 -11.46 2.21 8.52
CA PHE A 225 -12.08 0.89 8.37
C PHE A 225 -13.23 0.64 9.35
N ASN A 226 -13.21 1.27 10.53
CA ASN A 226 -14.32 1.20 11.49
C ASN A 226 -15.52 2.06 11.04
N SER A 227 -15.24 3.16 10.34
CA SER A 227 -16.22 4.11 9.83
C SER A 227 -16.80 3.72 8.47
N MET A 228 -16.23 2.73 7.76
CA MET A 228 -16.82 2.19 6.51
C MET A 228 -18.25 1.66 6.69
N ARG A 229 -18.68 1.37 7.92
CA ARG A 229 -20.06 0.96 8.23
C ARG A 229 -21.06 2.11 8.21
N THR A 230 -20.59 3.36 8.34
CA THR A 230 -21.41 4.57 8.48
C THR A 230 -21.08 5.64 7.43
N SER A 231 -19.92 5.54 6.79
CA SER A 231 -19.36 6.56 5.91
C SER A 231 -18.88 5.92 4.61
N SER A 232 -19.28 6.48 3.47
CA SER A 232 -18.75 6.07 2.17
C SER A 232 -17.31 6.57 1.99
N VAL A 233 -16.44 5.73 1.43
CA VAL A 233 -15.07 6.10 1.08
C VAL A 233 -15.01 6.26 -0.43
N GLN A 234 -14.65 7.46 -0.89
CA GLN A 234 -14.50 7.77 -2.31
C GLN A 234 -13.01 7.87 -2.66
N VAL A 235 -12.58 7.12 -3.67
CA VAL A 235 -11.22 7.22 -4.20
C VAL A 235 -11.23 8.31 -5.28
N THR A 236 -10.59 9.45 -5.05
CA THR A 236 -10.64 10.58 -6.00
C THR A 236 -9.29 10.91 -6.62
N LYS A 237 -9.35 11.63 -7.74
CA LYS A 237 -8.23 11.95 -8.63
C LYS A 237 -7.25 12.97 -8.05
N ARG A 238 -7.74 13.88 -7.19
CA ARG A 238 -6.98 14.95 -6.54
C ARG A 238 -7.81 15.52 -5.39
N SER A 239 -7.17 16.00 -4.30
CA SER A 239 -7.87 16.69 -3.20
C SER A 239 -8.63 17.96 -3.62
N VAL A 240 -8.40 18.43 -4.84
CA VAL A 240 -8.87 19.72 -5.38
C VAL A 240 -10.15 19.56 -6.22
N ASP A 241 -10.45 18.37 -6.75
CA ASP A 241 -11.57 18.19 -7.70
C ASP A 241 -12.96 18.26 -7.04
N PHE A 242 -13.06 18.26 -5.71
CA PHE A 242 -14.32 18.53 -4.99
C PHE A 242 -14.47 20.01 -4.56
N THR A 243 -13.46 20.86 -4.83
CA THR A 243 -13.47 22.29 -4.45
C THR A 243 -14.09 23.22 -5.49
N GLU A 244 -14.76 22.69 -6.52
CA GLU A 244 -15.45 23.48 -7.56
C GLU A 244 -16.86 23.96 -7.18
N GLY A 245 -17.38 23.59 -6.00
CA GLY A 245 -18.55 24.24 -5.41
C GLY A 245 -18.19 25.51 -4.64
N ALA A 246 -19.15 26.43 -4.46
CA ALA A 246 -18.98 27.77 -3.85
C ALA A 246 -18.22 27.83 -2.49
N ALA A 247 -18.04 26.71 -1.80
CA ALA A 247 -17.19 26.56 -0.61
C ALA A 247 -15.67 26.62 -0.90
N GLY A 248 -15.23 26.40 -2.15
CA GLY A 248 -13.81 26.32 -2.52
C GLY A 248 -13.06 27.65 -2.52
N ILE A 249 -13.75 28.79 -2.68
CA ILE A 249 -13.10 30.11 -2.71
C ILE A 249 -12.65 30.53 -1.31
N MET A 250 -13.43 30.22 -0.26
CA MET A 250 -13.01 30.47 1.13
C MET A 250 -11.88 29.54 1.58
N ALA A 251 -11.85 28.29 1.12
CA ALA A 251 -10.79 27.36 1.46
C ALA A 251 -9.42 27.79 0.91
N ARG A 252 -9.37 28.45 -0.25
CA ARG A 252 -8.10 28.92 -0.87
C ARG A 252 -7.35 29.96 -0.03
N ALA A 253 -8.05 30.77 0.76
CA ALA A 253 -7.41 31.78 1.62
C ALA A 253 -6.83 31.20 2.93
N GLY A 254 -7.30 30.03 3.38
CA GLY A 254 -6.91 29.43 4.67
C GLY A 254 -5.99 28.19 4.58
N THR A 255 -5.70 27.67 3.38
CA THR A 255 -5.07 26.35 3.17
C THR A 255 -3.61 26.36 2.74
N ALA A 256 -2.88 27.44 3.00
CA ALA A 256 -1.44 27.46 2.72
C ALA A 256 -0.64 26.45 3.57
N LEU A 257 -1.20 25.90 4.66
CA LEU A 257 -0.54 24.97 5.59
C LEU A 257 -1.51 23.98 6.28
N ALA A 258 -2.55 23.49 5.59
CA ALA A 258 -3.49 22.53 6.20
C ALA A 258 -2.97 21.07 6.13
N LYS A 259 -3.12 20.32 7.24
CA LYS A 259 -2.78 18.90 7.41
C LYS A 259 -3.39 18.09 6.25
N ARG A 260 -2.59 17.33 5.49
CA ARG A 260 -3.09 16.42 4.43
C ARG A 260 -3.74 15.15 5.01
N ALA A 261 -4.48 15.27 6.10
CA ALA A 261 -5.22 14.18 6.72
C ALA A 261 -6.35 13.70 5.81
N ASN A 262 -6.92 12.52 6.10
CA ASN A 262 -8.09 12.00 5.37
C ASN A 262 -9.18 13.09 5.33
N ILE A 263 -9.51 13.56 4.13
CA ILE A 263 -10.48 14.67 3.98
C ILE A 263 -11.86 14.06 4.23
N GLN A 264 -12.44 14.41 5.38
CA GLN A 264 -13.84 14.10 5.68
C GLN A 264 -14.71 15.23 5.10
N LEU A 265 -15.62 14.87 4.20
CA LEU A 265 -16.60 15.83 3.67
C LEU A 265 -17.66 16.17 4.73
N SER A 266 -18.38 17.26 4.51
CA SER A 266 -19.57 17.63 5.30
C SER A 266 -20.66 16.56 5.26
N SER A 267 -20.66 15.70 4.23
CA SER A 267 -21.50 14.49 4.11
C SER A 267 -21.02 13.30 4.95
N GLY A 268 -19.90 13.42 5.66
CA GLY A 268 -19.31 12.34 6.45
C GLY A 268 -18.55 11.28 5.65
N SER A 269 -18.40 11.44 4.33
CA SER A 269 -17.61 10.56 3.46
C SER A 269 -16.11 10.89 3.53
N PHE A 270 -15.25 9.90 3.30
CA PHE A 270 -13.79 10.07 3.30
C PHE A 270 -13.22 9.98 1.90
N ILE A 271 -12.31 10.87 1.54
CA ILE A 271 -11.56 10.80 0.28
C ILE A 271 -10.16 10.23 0.50
N VAL A 272 -9.76 9.23 -0.31
CA VAL A 272 -8.40 8.66 -0.31
C VAL A 272 -7.72 8.80 -1.67
N TYR A 273 -6.44 9.20 -1.65
CA TYR A 273 -5.62 9.35 -2.86
C TYR A 273 -4.14 9.05 -2.57
N GLY A 274 -3.36 8.76 -3.61
CA GLY A 274 -1.91 8.50 -3.53
C GLY A 274 -1.52 7.46 -2.47
N ILE A 275 -0.67 7.85 -1.52
CA ILE A 275 -0.18 6.99 -0.44
C ILE A 275 -1.33 6.44 0.43
N GLN A 276 -2.36 7.26 0.73
CA GLN A 276 -3.52 6.83 1.52
C GLN A 276 -4.34 5.77 0.78
N ARG A 277 -4.46 5.89 -0.54
CA ARG A 277 -5.12 4.88 -1.40
C ARG A 277 -4.37 3.54 -1.35
N VAL A 278 -3.04 3.56 -1.39
CA VAL A 278 -2.23 2.34 -1.26
C VAL A 278 -2.39 1.71 0.13
N ALA A 279 -2.41 2.52 1.19
CA ALA A 279 -2.70 2.04 2.55
C ALA A 279 -4.08 1.39 2.63
N PHE A 280 -5.10 2.04 2.04
CA PHE A 280 -6.46 1.53 1.96
C PHE A 280 -6.52 0.17 1.24
N GLY A 281 -5.88 0.06 0.06
CA GLY A 281 -5.78 -1.19 -0.69
C GLY A 281 -5.02 -2.28 0.07
N ALA A 282 -4.01 -1.92 0.86
CA ALA A 282 -3.28 -2.83 1.74
C ALA A 282 -4.05 -3.20 3.03
N LYS A 283 -5.24 -2.60 3.27
CA LYS A 283 -6.03 -2.75 4.51
C LYS A 283 -5.27 -2.29 5.76
N ILE A 284 -4.43 -1.27 5.61
CA ILE A 284 -3.63 -0.63 6.65
C ILE A 284 -4.22 0.76 6.87
N GLU A 285 -4.50 1.12 8.12
CA GLU A 285 -4.96 2.47 8.48
C GLU A 285 -3.89 3.48 8.04
N SER A 286 -4.30 4.62 7.47
CA SER A 286 -3.34 5.57 6.88
C SER A 286 -2.30 6.00 7.91
N THR A 287 -2.74 6.29 9.14
CA THR A 287 -1.88 6.63 10.29
C THR A 287 -0.86 5.55 10.68
N ASN A 288 -1.16 4.27 10.47
CA ASN A 288 -0.23 3.17 10.80
C ASN A 288 0.78 2.89 9.68
N LEU A 289 0.69 3.56 8.53
CA LEU A 289 1.48 3.22 7.36
C LEU A 289 2.98 3.48 7.56
N PHE A 290 3.34 4.64 8.12
CA PHE A 290 4.73 5.00 8.41
C PHE A 290 5.37 3.97 9.35
N MET A 291 4.69 3.67 10.47
CA MET A 291 5.16 2.69 11.46
C MET A 291 5.27 1.28 10.88
N THR A 292 4.34 0.88 9.99
CA THR A 292 4.43 -0.41 9.30
C THR A 292 5.71 -0.50 8.48
N GLY A 293 5.96 0.48 7.62
CA GLY A 293 7.17 0.49 6.80
C GLY A 293 8.45 0.53 7.64
N LEU A 294 8.52 1.44 8.61
CA LEU A 294 9.67 1.58 9.50
C LEU A 294 9.99 0.27 10.24
N THR A 295 8.95 -0.40 10.76
CA THR A 295 9.11 -1.66 11.50
C THR A 295 9.62 -2.77 10.60
N PHE A 296 9.08 -2.92 9.38
CA PHE A 296 9.57 -3.92 8.43
C PHE A 296 11.01 -3.67 8.00
N TYR A 297 11.41 -2.41 7.81
CA TYR A 297 12.81 -2.07 7.56
C TYR A 297 13.71 -2.50 8.74
N CYS A 298 13.31 -2.18 9.98
CA CYS A 298 14.07 -2.57 11.17
C CYS A 298 14.15 -4.09 11.34
N ILE A 299 13.04 -4.82 11.14
CA ILE A 299 13.00 -6.28 11.17
C ILE A 299 13.96 -6.86 10.13
N PHE A 300 13.91 -6.36 8.89
CA PHE A 300 14.78 -6.84 7.82
C PHE A 300 16.27 -6.59 8.13
N ALA A 301 16.61 -5.42 8.68
CA ALA A 301 17.97 -5.09 9.09
C ALA A 301 18.45 -6.02 10.22
N VAL A 302 17.64 -6.20 11.28
CA VAL A 302 17.98 -7.10 12.41
C VAL A 302 18.10 -8.55 11.96
N LEU A 303 17.17 -9.03 11.14
CA LEU A 303 17.20 -10.38 10.58
C LEU A 303 18.47 -10.61 9.76
N THR A 304 18.89 -9.62 8.97
CA THR A 304 20.14 -9.70 8.21
C THR A 304 21.36 -9.84 9.13
N VAL A 305 21.42 -9.07 10.23
CA VAL A 305 22.50 -9.20 11.24
C VAL A 305 22.49 -10.59 11.86
N LEU A 306 21.31 -11.08 12.24
CA LEU A 306 21.14 -12.41 12.83
C LEU A 306 21.60 -13.51 11.88
N VAL A 307 21.19 -13.48 10.61
CA VAL A 307 21.59 -14.48 9.61
C VAL A 307 23.11 -14.52 9.43
N VAL A 308 23.76 -13.36 9.33
CA VAL A 308 25.23 -13.29 9.19
C VAL A 308 25.93 -13.80 10.45
N ALA A 309 25.43 -13.44 11.64
CA ALA A 309 25.97 -13.89 12.92
C ALA A 309 25.78 -15.41 13.12
N LEU A 310 24.62 -15.95 12.76
CA LEU A 310 24.33 -17.39 12.79
C LEU A 310 25.24 -18.14 11.81
N PHE A 311 25.43 -17.62 10.59
CA PHE A 311 26.33 -18.21 9.61
C PHE A 311 27.79 -18.23 10.11
N LYS A 312 28.24 -17.14 10.77
CA LYS A 312 29.55 -17.11 11.45
C LYS A 312 29.64 -18.17 12.55
N GLY A 313 28.64 -18.27 13.42
CA GLY A 313 28.60 -19.28 14.48
C GLY A 313 28.62 -20.70 13.93
N PHE A 314 27.84 -20.96 12.87
CA PHE A 314 27.76 -22.25 12.20
C PHE A 314 29.11 -22.65 11.57
N THR A 315 29.77 -21.74 10.85
CA THR A 315 31.08 -22.03 10.24
C THR A 315 32.16 -22.33 11.28
N GLU A 316 32.18 -21.63 12.41
CA GLU A 316 33.09 -21.94 13.52
C GLU A 316 32.79 -23.27 14.19
N LEU A 317 31.51 -23.60 14.39
CA LEU A 317 31.09 -24.87 14.97
C LEU A 317 31.49 -26.06 14.09
N CYS A 318 31.26 -25.97 12.79
CA CYS A 318 31.62 -27.01 11.81
C CYS A 318 33.13 -27.25 11.76
N VAL A 319 33.96 -26.22 11.93
CA VAL A 319 35.42 -26.37 12.03
C VAL A 319 35.82 -27.00 13.37
N ARG A 320 35.18 -26.63 14.48
CA ARG A 320 35.41 -27.26 15.79
C ARG A 320 35.05 -28.75 15.80
N GLN A 321 33.95 -29.12 15.13
CA GLN A 321 33.49 -30.51 15.00
C GLN A 321 34.23 -31.30 13.90
N ARG A 322 35.23 -30.70 13.23
CA ARG A 322 35.98 -31.29 12.10
C ARG A 322 35.11 -31.70 10.90
N TRP A 323 33.92 -31.12 10.76
CA TRP A 323 33.06 -31.31 9.57
C TRP A 323 33.55 -30.51 8.37
N MET A 324 34.36 -29.47 8.60
CA MET A 324 35.02 -28.68 7.55
C MET A 324 36.51 -28.53 7.83
N LYS A 325 37.29 -28.37 6.75
CA LYS A 325 38.71 -28.03 6.85
C LYS A 325 38.88 -26.65 7.49
N SER A 326 39.97 -26.46 8.23
CA SER A 326 40.24 -25.19 8.93
C SER A 326 40.35 -23.99 7.98
N ASP A 327 40.76 -24.23 6.73
CA ASP A 327 40.93 -23.20 5.70
C ASP A 327 39.62 -22.83 4.98
N SER A 328 38.54 -23.58 5.20
CA SER A 328 37.24 -23.26 4.62
C SER A 328 36.69 -21.96 5.23
N PHE A 329 36.31 -21.02 4.36
CA PHE A 329 35.77 -19.70 4.72
C PHE A 329 36.69 -18.85 5.63
N LEU A 330 38.00 -19.03 5.56
CA LEU A 330 38.96 -18.34 6.45
C LEU A 330 38.85 -16.80 6.36
N GLU A 331 38.75 -16.26 5.14
CA GLU A 331 38.62 -14.81 4.90
C GLU A 331 37.33 -14.25 5.51
N PHE A 332 36.21 -14.96 5.35
CA PHE A 332 34.94 -14.57 5.96
C PHE A 332 35.01 -14.65 7.48
N ARG A 333 35.54 -15.74 8.06
CA ARG A 333 35.62 -15.94 9.51
C ARG A 333 36.45 -14.86 10.21
N ASN A 334 37.59 -14.49 9.63
CA ASN A 334 38.45 -13.44 10.19
C ASN A 334 37.91 -12.02 9.91
N GLY A 335 37.26 -11.81 8.76
CA GLY A 335 36.78 -10.52 8.29
C GLY A 335 35.27 -10.26 8.43
N TRP A 336 34.53 -11.10 9.16
CA TRP A 336 33.06 -11.12 9.11
C TRP A 336 32.41 -9.78 9.48
N LEU A 337 33.00 -9.02 10.40
CA LEU A 337 32.52 -7.68 10.77
C LEU A 337 32.60 -6.69 9.61
N THR A 338 33.60 -6.81 8.74
CA THR A 338 33.75 -5.96 7.55
C THR A 338 32.69 -6.34 6.52
N VAL A 339 32.44 -7.64 6.33
CA VAL A 339 31.39 -8.15 5.45
C VAL A 339 30.01 -7.71 5.96
N LEU A 340 29.74 -7.86 7.27
CA LEU A 340 28.50 -7.41 7.90
C LEU A 340 28.27 -5.91 7.70
N LYS A 341 29.31 -5.07 7.90
CA LYS A 341 29.22 -3.62 7.63
C LYS A 341 28.85 -3.35 6.17
N GLY A 342 29.47 -4.05 5.22
CA GLY A 342 29.15 -3.93 3.80
C GLY A 342 27.70 -4.33 3.49
N ILE A 343 27.21 -5.42 4.07
CA ILE A 343 25.82 -5.87 3.93
C ILE A 343 24.85 -4.84 4.53
N LEU A 344 25.14 -4.29 5.71
CA LEU A 344 24.31 -3.27 6.34
C LEU A 344 24.21 -2.01 5.48
N PHE A 345 25.31 -1.54 4.89
CA PHE A 345 25.25 -0.42 3.94
C PHE A 345 24.37 -0.71 2.72
N ARG A 346 24.37 -1.96 2.20
CA ARG A 346 23.47 -2.38 1.12
C ARG A 346 22.01 -2.40 1.57
N VAL A 347 21.73 -2.90 2.77
CA VAL A 347 20.37 -2.87 3.35
C VAL A 347 19.89 -1.42 3.54
N THR A 348 20.76 -0.53 4.01
CA THR A 348 20.46 0.91 4.10
C THR A 348 20.19 1.51 2.72
N LEU A 349 20.97 1.15 1.70
CA LEU A 349 20.73 1.63 0.33
C LEU A 349 19.40 1.11 -0.24
N ILE A 350 19.07 -0.17 -0.03
CA ILE A 350 17.80 -0.78 -0.44
C ILE A 350 16.62 -0.12 0.26
N GLY A 351 16.72 0.13 1.57
CA GLY A 351 15.66 0.77 2.34
C GLY A 351 15.54 2.27 2.09
N PHE A 352 16.54 2.91 1.48
CA PHE A 352 16.60 4.37 1.38
C PHE A 352 15.43 5.00 0.60
N PRO A 353 15.01 4.50 -0.59
CA PRO A 353 13.88 5.08 -1.32
C PRO A 353 12.58 5.01 -0.51
N MET A 354 12.32 3.86 0.09
CA MET A 354 11.15 3.61 0.94
C MET A 354 11.15 4.53 2.16
N MET A 355 12.23 4.53 2.94
CA MET A 355 12.31 5.33 4.16
C MET A 355 12.26 6.83 3.84
N THR A 356 12.86 7.27 2.74
CA THR A 356 12.76 8.67 2.30
C THR A 356 11.31 9.06 2.05
N ILE A 357 10.56 8.27 1.27
CA ILE A 357 9.17 8.57 0.94
C ILE A 357 8.29 8.57 2.19
N LEU A 358 8.41 7.55 3.04
CA LEU A 358 7.59 7.41 4.25
C LEU A 358 7.94 8.46 5.31
N CYS A 359 9.21 8.79 5.51
CA CYS A 359 9.61 9.84 6.46
C CYS A 359 9.14 11.22 5.98
N LEU A 360 9.32 11.55 4.70
CA LEU A 360 8.83 12.82 4.16
C LEU A 360 7.30 12.89 4.23
N TRP A 361 6.61 11.77 3.99
CA TRP A 361 5.16 11.69 4.17
C TRP A 361 4.76 11.92 5.63
N GLU A 362 5.41 11.29 6.60
CA GLU A 362 5.14 11.50 8.03
C GLU A 362 5.37 12.95 8.47
N LEU A 363 6.43 13.60 7.97
CA LEU A 363 6.66 15.03 8.23
C LEU A 363 5.55 15.95 7.72
N THR A 364 4.79 15.50 6.71
CA THR A 364 3.62 16.22 6.18
C THR A 364 2.32 15.88 6.90
N GLN A 365 2.14 14.65 7.38
CA GLN A 365 0.93 14.22 8.09
C GLN A 365 0.97 14.59 9.56
N ARG A 366 2.11 14.36 10.23
CA ARG A 366 2.31 14.54 11.67
C ARG A 366 1.25 13.77 12.45
N ASP A 367 1.29 12.45 12.33
CA ASP A 367 0.31 11.54 12.93
C ASP A 367 0.58 11.34 14.43
N SER A 368 1.83 11.44 14.86
CA SER A 368 2.23 11.54 16.26
C SER A 368 3.56 12.32 16.43
N PRO A 369 3.74 13.10 17.53
CA PRO A 369 5.04 13.71 17.86
C PRO A 369 6.21 12.71 17.88
N ALA A 370 6.00 11.50 18.38
CA ALA A 370 7.07 10.50 18.44
C ALA A 370 7.41 9.93 17.07
N GLU A 371 6.41 9.77 16.20
CA GLU A 371 6.61 9.32 14.82
C GLU A 371 7.37 10.36 13.99
N VAL A 372 7.08 11.65 14.20
CA VAL A 372 7.85 12.75 13.60
C VAL A 372 9.33 12.70 14.02
N VAL A 373 9.63 12.44 15.29
CA VAL A 373 11.01 12.31 15.77
C VAL A 373 11.70 11.10 15.11
N LEU A 374 11.02 9.96 15.02
CA LEU A 374 11.53 8.79 14.31
C LEU A 374 11.78 9.09 12.84
N ALA A 375 10.87 9.77 12.15
CA ALA A 375 11.00 10.15 10.75
C ALA A 375 12.25 11.02 10.52
N ILE A 376 12.50 12.02 11.38
CA ILE A 376 13.70 12.87 11.32
C ILE A 376 14.95 12.01 11.54
N PHE A 377 14.96 11.18 12.59
CA PHE A 377 16.12 10.35 12.93
C PHE A 377 16.50 9.40 11.79
N PHE A 378 15.53 8.68 11.23
CA PHE A 378 15.79 7.73 10.14
C PHE A 378 16.14 8.44 8.84
N PHE A 379 15.45 9.53 8.48
CA PHE A 379 15.74 10.28 7.26
C PHE A 379 17.17 10.83 7.25
N PHE A 380 17.55 11.61 8.26
CA PHE A 380 18.90 12.17 8.33
C PHE A 380 19.95 11.12 8.65
N GLY A 381 19.63 10.12 9.49
CA GLY A 381 20.54 9.02 9.80
C GLY A 381 20.96 8.23 8.56
N MET A 382 20.00 7.87 7.70
CA MET A 382 20.30 7.18 6.44
C MET A 382 21.03 8.09 5.45
N LEU A 383 20.65 9.36 5.34
CA LEU A 383 21.31 10.31 4.45
C LEU A 383 22.77 10.57 4.86
N ILE A 384 23.05 10.73 6.15
CA ILE A 384 24.40 10.91 6.68
C ILE A 384 25.23 9.64 6.49
N THR A 385 24.68 8.46 6.78
CA THR A 385 25.42 7.19 6.65
C THR A 385 25.78 6.88 5.20
N LEU A 386 24.84 7.03 4.26
CA LEU A 386 25.11 6.86 2.82
C LEU A 386 26.01 7.97 2.27
N GLY A 387 25.80 9.22 2.67
CA GLY A 387 26.67 10.35 2.31
C GLY A 387 28.11 10.13 2.77
N TRP A 388 28.31 9.62 3.99
CA TRP A 388 29.62 9.26 4.51
C TRP A 388 30.27 8.10 3.73
N ALA A 389 29.49 7.08 3.36
CA ALA A 389 29.97 5.98 2.52
C ALA A 389 30.46 6.50 1.15
N SER A 390 29.67 7.34 0.49
CA SER A 390 30.03 7.98 -0.78
C SER A 390 31.29 8.84 -0.65
N PHE A 391 31.38 9.65 0.40
CA PHE A 391 32.58 10.45 0.68
C PHE A 391 33.83 9.59 0.86
N LYS A 392 33.72 8.45 1.56
CA LYS A 392 34.82 7.49 1.74
C LYS A 392 35.28 6.89 0.41
N VAL A 393 34.36 6.48 -0.46
CA VAL A 393 34.70 5.94 -1.79
C VAL A 393 35.44 6.98 -2.62
N ILE A 394 34.94 8.22 -2.67
CA ILE A 394 35.59 9.32 -3.40
C ILE A 394 37.00 9.58 -2.87
N ARG A 395 37.20 9.55 -1.55
CA ARG A 395 38.52 9.73 -0.94
C ARG A 395 39.49 8.59 -1.30
N ILE A 396 39.02 7.34 -1.31
CA ILE A 396 39.82 6.18 -1.73
C ILE A 396 40.20 6.29 -3.21
N ALA A 397 39.24 6.65 -4.07
CA ALA A 397 39.49 6.87 -5.50
C ALA A 397 40.56 7.96 -5.73
N ARG A 398 40.45 9.12 -5.05
CA ARG A 398 41.45 10.20 -5.15
C ARG A 398 42.84 9.75 -4.70
N ARG A 399 42.92 8.94 -3.63
CA ARG A 399 44.19 8.35 -3.17
C ARG A 399 44.76 7.37 -4.21
N SER A 400 43.90 6.58 -4.87
CA SER A 400 44.31 5.66 -5.94
C SER A 400 44.88 6.41 -7.14
N VAL A 401 44.27 7.52 -7.54
CA VAL A 401 44.80 8.40 -8.60
C VAL A 401 46.18 8.93 -8.24
N ALA A 402 46.36 9.41 -7.00
CA ALA A 402 47.63 9.97 -6.55
C ALA A 402 48.78 8.94 -6.53
N MET A 403 48.51 7.67 -6.17
CA MET A 403 49.54 6.63 -6.03
C MET A 403 49.75 5.79 -7.29
N HIS A 404 48.69 5.51 -8.05
CA HIS A 404 48.72 4.54 -9.17
C HIS A 404 48.32 5.15 -10.52
N ARG A 405 48.05 6.46 -10.60
CA ARG A 405 47.49 7.15 -11.80
C ARG A 405 46.21 6.53 -12.34
N ASN A 406 45.57 5.64 -11.59
CA ASN A 406 44.33 4.97 -11.94
C ASN A 406 43.38 4.99 -10.72
N PRO A 407 42.17 5.57 -10.83
CA PRO A 407 41.21 5.62 -9.73
C PRO A 407 40.68 4.24 -9.32
N ALA A 408 40.63 3.28 -10.25
CA ALA A 408 40.02 1.98 -10.06
C ALA A 408 40.94 0.98 -9.34
N TYR A 409 42.27 1.19 -9.39
CA TYR A 409 43.22 0.19 -8.91
C TYR A 409 42.96 -0.23 -7.46
N ILE A 410 42.96 0.71 -6.50
CA ILE A 410 42.73 0.37 -5.08
C ILE A 410 41.30 -0.10 -4.82
N LEU A 411 40.32 0.43 -5.57
CA LEU A 411 38.90 0.09 -5.38
C LEU A 411 38.59 -1.37 -5.76
N TYR A 412 39.28 -1.92 -6.76
CA TYR A 412 39.06 -3.28 -7.25
C TYR A 412 40.14 -4.26 -6.77
N SER A 413 41.33 -3.80 -6.39
CA SER A 413 42.42 -4.67 -5.92
C SER A 413 42.35 -5.01 -4.43
N ASP A 414 41.77 -4.14 -3.60
CA ASP A 414 41.63 -4.38 -2.15
C ASP A 414 40.29 -5.11 -1.84
N PRO A 415 40.32 -6.38 -1.39
CA PRO A 415 39.11 -7.13 -1.05
C PRO A 415 38.31 -6.50 0.09
N GLN A 416 38.95 -5.77 1.01
CA GLN A 416 38.25 -5.09 2.10
C GLN A 416 37.46 -3.87 1.57
N ALA A 417 38.05 -3.11 0.65
CA ALA A 417 37.37 -2.01 -0.01
C ALA A 417 36.20 -2.52 -0.86
N LEU A 418 36.40 -3.58 -1.63
CA LEU A 418 35.38 -4.17 -2.50
C LEU A 418 34.20 -4.73 -1.71
N ASN A 419 34.43 -5.50 -0.65
CA ASN A 419 33.36 -6.08 0.16
C ASN A 419 32.58 -5.01 0.94
N LYS A 420 33.25 -3.96 1.41
CA LYS A 420 32.62 -2.90 2.21
C LYS A 420 31.92 -1.85 1.38
N TRP A 421 32.51 -1.44 0.26
CA TRP A 421 32.07 -0.27 -0.52
C TRP A 421 31.67 -0.58 -1.95
N GLY A 422 31.97 -1.78 -2.46
CA GLY A 422 31.76 -2.16 -3.86
C GLY A 422 30.33 -1.96 -4.36
N PHE A 423 29.34 -1.99 -3.47
CA PHE A 423 27.94 -1.75 -3.83
C PHE A 423 27.68 -0.37 -4.49
N LEU A 424 28.54 0.63 -4.26
CA LEU A 424 28.39 1.96 -4.84
C LEU A 424 28.96 2.08 -6.26
N TYR A 425 29.94 1.25 -6.62
CA TYR A 425 30.73 1.47 -7.84
C TYR A 425 30.91 0.24 -8.73
N VAL A 426 30.66 -0.98 -8.27
CA VAL A 426 30.82 -2.22 -9.08
C VAL A 426 29.92 -2.23 -10.31
N GLN A 427 28.78 -1.53 -10.26
CA GLN A 427 27.89 -1.36 -11.42
C GLN A 427 28.49 -0.47 -12.53
N PHE A 428 29.41 0.43 -12.16
CA PHE A 428 30.11 1.30 -13.10
C PHE A 428 31.40 0.59 -13.50
N ARG A 429 31.32 -0.15 -14.61
CA ARG A 429 32.42 -0.94 -15.16
C ARG A 429 33.70 -0.08 -15.21
N ALA A 430 34.79 -0.57 -14.63
CA ALA A 430 36.11 -0.03 -14.93
C ALA A 430 36.50 -0.55 -16.32
N SER A 431 36.07 0.16 -17.37
CA SER A 431 36.60 0.00 -18.73
C SER A 431 37.94 0.70 -18.85
#